data_AF-A0A8J6AEI8-F1
#
_entry.id   AF-A0A8J6AEI8-F1
#
_cell.length_a   1.000
_cell.length_b   1.000
_cell.length_c   1.000
_cell.angle_alpha   90.00
_cell.angle_beta   90.00
_cell.angle_gamma   90.00
#
_symmetry.space_group_name_H-M   'P 1'
#
loop_
_entity.id
_entity.type
_entity.pdbx_description
1 polymer ?
#
loop_
_entity_poly.entity_id
_entity_poly.type
_entity_poly.pdbx_seq_one_letter_code
_entity_poly.pdbx_strand_id
1 'polypeptide(L)'
;MTWTTPAGRLPACLVWKMADRYSMIKGKVKLGRLVHRKNCPTVAFTQVNSQDKGDLADLAETVGTNDNDRHYEICRRCRGSVLGPKSVARTTKLEEQLGKAYAVASSVHKNTKCLLSKRKKILA
;
A
#
# COMPACT_ATOMS: atom_id res chain seq x y z
N MET A 1 -16.33 31.46 11.51
CA MET A 1 -15.36 30.39 11.16
C MET A 1 -16.03 29.06 11.43
N THR A 2 -16.86 28.59 10.50
CA THR A 2 -17.63 27.36 10.63
C THR A 2 -16.84 26.20 10.01
N TRP A 3 -16.29 25.34 10.86
CA TRP A 3 -15.69 24.08 10.41
C TRP A 3 -16.81 23.09 10.11
N THR A 4 -17.31 23.09 8.88
CA THR A 4 -18.05 21.95 8.34
C THR A 4 -17.05 20.84 8.03
N THR A 5 -16.79 19.98 9.01
CA THR A 5 -16.04 18.74 8.80
C THR A 5 -16.87 17.84 7.89
N PRO A 6 -16.48 17.55 6.65
CA PRO A 6 -17.22 16.62 5.81
C PRO A 6 -17.17 15.23 6.44
N ALA A 7 -18.35 14.65 6.63
CA ALA A 7 -18.56 13.29 7.14
C ALA A 7 -17.69 12.28 6.38
N GLY A 8 -16.53 11.91 6.95
CA GLY A 8 -15.51 11.24 6.13
C GLY A 8 -14.63 10.22 6.82
N ARG A 9 -14.34 10.36 8.12
CA ARG A 9 -13.42 9.47 8.82
C ARG A 9 -13.79 9.52 10.29
N LEU A 10 -14.20 8.39 10.89
CA LEU A 10 -14.07 8.26 12.34
C LEU A 10 -12.62 8.62 12.65
N PRO A 11 -12.34 9.48 13.63
CA PRO A 11 -10.97 9.72 14.05
C PRO A 11 -10.41 8.37 14.51
N ALA A 12 -9.54 7.78 13.69
CA ALA A 12 -8.93 6.47 13.94
C ALA A 12 -8.22 6.42 15.31
N CYS A 13 -7.89 7.60 15.87
CA CYS A 13 -7.28 7.76 17.18
C CYS A 13 -8.20 7.39 18.36
N LEU A 14 -9.53 7.41 18.21
CA LEU A 14 -10.44 7.02 19.31
C LEU A 14 -10.67 5.51 19.35
N VAL A 15 -10.67 4.84 18.19
CA VAL A 15 -10.99 3.41 18.08
C VAL A 15 -9.81 2.54 18.53
N TRP A 16 -8.57 2.90 18.19
CA TRP A 16 -7.40 2.13 18.64
C TRP A 16 -7.19 2.15 20.16
N LYS A 17 -7.59 3.24 20.82
CA LYS A 17 -7.30 3.44 22.25
C LYS A 17 -8.41 2.93 23.18
N MET A 18 -9.61 2.69 22.65
CA MET A 18 -10.80 2.30 23.42
C MET A 18 -11.46 1.00 22.94
N ALA A 19 -11.20 0.55 21.71
CA ALA A 19 -11.78 -0.68 21.17
C ALA A 19 -10.72 -1.77 21.06
N ASP A 20 -11.02 -2.94 21.62
CA ASP A 20 -10.11 -4.09 21.63
C ASP A 20 -9.75 -4.51 20.21
N ARG A 21 -10.74 -4.51 19.28
CA ARG A 21 -10.56 -4.90 17.88
C ARG A 21 -11.43 -4.09 16.91
N TYR A 22 -10.85 -3.68 15.78
CA TYR A 22 -11.54 -2.95 14.72
C TYR A 22 -11.14 -3.48 13.34
N SER A 23 -12.10 -3.55 12.41
CA SER A 23 -11.85 -3.94 11.02
C SER A 23 -12.35 -2.88 10.04
N MET A 24 -11.63 -2.72 8.93
CA MET A 24 -12.01 -1.80 7.86
C MET A 24 -12.72 -2.54 6.73
N ILE A 25 -14.05 -2.39 6.66
CA ILE A 25 -14.87 -3.03 5.62
C ILE A 25 -15.03 -2.10 4.41
N LYS A 26 -14.85 -2.65 3.20
CA LYS A 26 -15.05 -1.91 1.96
C LYS A 26 -16.54 -1.69 1.66
N GLY A 27 -16.95 -0.43 1.63
CA GLY A 27 -18.26 0.02 1.15
C GLY A 27 -19.27 0.29 2.27
N LYS A 28 -19.54 1.58 2.51
CA LYS A 28 -20.50 2.07 3.52
C LYS A 28 -21.96 1.66 3.26
N VAL A 29 -22.27 1.31 2.01
CA VAL A 29 -23.62 0.86 1.59
C VAL A 29 -23.90 -0.56 2.11
N LYS A 30 -22.89 -1.43 2.17
CA LYS A 30 -23.04 -2.79 2.68
C LYS A 30 -23.40 -2.80 4.17
N LEU A 31 -22.75 -1.92 4.95
CA LEU A 31 -23.10 -1.68 6.36
C LEU A 31 -24.49 -1.03 6.51
N GLY A 32 -24.85 -0.14 5.58
CA GLY A 32 -26.18 0.44 5.53
C GLY A 32 -27.29 -0.60 5.40
N ARG A 33 -27.08 -1.64 4.58
CA ARG A 33 -28.05 -2.73 4.38
C ARG A 33 -28.38 -3.47 5.68
N LEU A 34 -27.40 -3.65 6.57
CA LEU A 34 -27.57 -4.31 7.87
C LEU A 34 -28.40 -3.49 8.85
N VAL A 35 -28.29 -2.16 8.79
CA VAL A 35 -29.00 -1.21 9.70
C VAL A 35 -30.27 -0.64 9.04
N HIS A 36 -30.65 -1.13 7.86
CA HIS A 36 -31.76 -0.61 7.05
C HIS A 36 -31.64 0.90 6.74
N ARG A 37 -30.41 1.38 6.54
CA ARG A 37 -30.12 2.78 6.15
C ARG A 37 -29.43 2.81 4.79
N LYS A 38 -29.58 3.92 4.05
CA LYS A 38 -28.91 4.09 2.75
C LYS A 38 -27.39 3.96 2.87
N ASN A 39 -26.79 4.60 3.88
CA ASN A 39 -25.36 4.56 4.17
C ASN A 39 -25.15 4.45 5.68
N CYS A 40 -24.22 3.59 6.11
CA CYS A 40 -23.75 3.55 7.48
C CYS A 40 -22.20 3.57 7.49
N PRO A 41 -21.56 4.58 8.10
CA PRO A 41 -20.11 4.66 8.10
C PRO A 41 -19.46 3.66 9.06
N THR A 42 -20.12 3.32 10.17
CA THR A 42 -19.59 2.42 11.23
C THR A 42 -20.69 1.72 12.01
N VAL A 43 -20.40 0.48 12.42
CA VAL A 43 -21.27 -0.38 13.23
C VAL A 43 -20.43 -0.89 14.41
N ALA A 44 -21.04 -0.96 15.60
CA ALA A 44 -20.43 -1.52 16.79
C ALA A 44 -21.35 -2.56 17.40
N PHE A 45 -20.77 -3.70 17.81
CA PHE A 45 -21.49 -4.73 18.55
C PHE A 45 -21.38 -4.41 20.05
N THR A 46 -22.50 -4.25 20.73
CA THR A 46 -22.55 -3.96 22.17
C THR A 46 -22.91 -5.17 23.01
N GLN A 47 -23.81 -6.02 22.51
CA GLN A 47 -24.26 -7.26 23.16
C GLN A 47 -24.41 -8.34 22.09
N VAL A 48 -23.97 -9.56 22.42
CA VAL A 48 -24.03 -10.73 21.55
C VAL A 48 -24.62 -11.91 22.32
N ASN A 49 -25.51 -12.66 21.67
CA ASN A 49 -26.11 -13.86 22.24
C ASN A 49 -25.04 -14.92 22.51
N SER A 50 -25.23 -15.72 23.55
CA SER A 50 -24.23 -16.73 23.96
C SER A 50 -23.90 -17.77 22.88
N GLN A 51 -24.81 -18.00 21.93
CA GLN A 51 -24.62 -18.94 20.82
C GLN A 51 -23.57 -18.44 19.81
N ASP A 52 -23.55 -17.13 19.53
CA ASP A 52 -22.70 -16.52 18.50
C ASP A 52 -21.34 -16.01 19.05
N LYS A 53 -21.09 -16.21 20.36
CA LYS A 53 -19.86 -15.72 21.01
C LYS A 53 -18.61 -16.43 20.50
N GLY A 54 -18.71 -17.70 20.12
CA GLY A 54 -17.59 -18.47 19.55
C GLY A 54 -17.17 -17.90 18.20
N ASP A 55 -18.11 -17.79 17.26
CA ASP A 55 -17.86 -17.26 15.92
C ASP A 55 -17.31 -15.82 15.96
N LEU A 56 -17.81 -15.01 16.90
CA LEU A 56 -17.31 -13.65 17.09
C LEU A 56 -15.87 -13.63 17.62
N ALA A 57 -15.47 -14.58 18.47
CA ALA A 57 -14.12 -14.66 19.00
C ALA A 57 -13.10 -15.01 17.90
N ASP A 58 -13.45 -15.94 17.01
CA ASP A 58 -12.59 -16.33 15.87
C ASP A 58 -12.43 -15.17 14.88
N LEU A 59 -13.53 -14.46 14.60
CA LEU A 59 -13.51 -13.25 13.78
C LEU A 59 -12.69 -12.14 14.44
N ALA A 60 -12.83 -11.97 15.75
CA ALA A 60 -12.06 -11.00 16.52
C ALA A 60 -10.56 -11.30 16.42
N GLU A 61 -10.13 -12.55 16.61
CA GLU A 61 -8.72 -12.94 16.48
C GLU A 61 -8.16 -12.60 15.09
N THR A 62 -8.89 -12.98 14.04
CA THR A 62 -8.52 -12.71 12.64
C THR A 62 -8.39 -11.20 12.37
N VAL A 63 -9.29 -10.39 12.94
CA VAL A 63 -9.26 -8.92 12.76
C VAL A 63 -8.11 -8.27 13.51
N GLY A 64 -7.79 -8.75 14.72
CA GLY A 64 -6.70 -8.21 15.53
C GLY A 64 -5.35 -8.29 14.80
N THR A 65 -5.06 -9.45 14.21
CA THR A 65 -3.80 -9.68 13.49
C THR A 65 -3.69 -8.86 12.21
N ASN A 66 -4.80 -8.65 11.49
CA ASN A 66 -4.77 -7.96 10.19
C ASN A 66 -4.72 -6.42 10.31
N ASP A 67 -5.47 -5.84 11.23
CA ASP A 67 -5.69 -4.39 11.28
C ASP A 67 -5.10 -3.70 12.53
N ASN A 68 -5.06 -4.37 13.69
CA ASN A 68 -4.55 -3.75 14.93
C ASN A 68 -3.02 -3.80 14.99
N ASP A 69 -2.44 -4.99 14.86
CA ASP A 69 -0.98 -5.19 14.92
C ASP A 69 -0.26 -4.49 13.77
N ARG A 70 -0.92 -4.44 12.61
CA ARG A 70 -0.42 -3.82 11.39
C ARG A 70 -0.67 -2.31 11.31
N HIS A 71 -1.34 -1.71 12.30
CA HIS A 71 -1.78 -0.32 12.24
C HIS A 71 -0.63 0.66 11.95
N TYR A 72 0.50 0.49 12.63
CA TYR A 72 1.67 1.34 12.44
C TYR A 72 2.25 1.25 11.02
N GLU A 73 2.24 0.06 10.41
CA GLU A 73 2.70 -0.14 9.04
C GLU A 73 1.76 0.52 8.03
N ILE A 74 0.45 0.39 8.24
CA ILE A 74 -0.58 0.97 7.36
C ILE A 74 -0.50 2.50 7.39
N CYS A 75 -0.34 3.10 8.57
CA CYS A 75 -0.24 4.55 8.73
C CYS A 75 1.03 5.15 8.11
N ARG A 76 2.17 4.44 8.19
CA ARG A 76 3.42 4.91 7.55
C ARG A 76 3.47 4.68 6.05
N ARG A 77 2.69 3.73 5.53
CA ARG A 77 2.71 3.39 4.11
C ARG A 77 1.95 4.42 3.28
N CYS A 78 2.68 5.34 2.65
CA CYS A 78 2.13 6.22 1.62
C CYS A 78 1.78 5.40 0.36
N ARG A 79 0.49 5.09 0.15
CA ARG A 79 -0.02 4.34 -1.01
C ARG A 79 -0.19 5.23 -2.26
N GLY A 80 0.87 5.93 -2.66
CA GLY A 80 0.80 7.03 -3.64
C GLY A 80 1.55 6.86 -4.96
N SER A 81 1.87 5.65 -5.42
CA SER A 81 2.84 5.47 -6.51
C SER A 81 2.42 4.52 -7.66
N VAL A 82 1.13 4.32 -7.89
CA VAL A 82 0.70 3.55 -9.08
C VAL A 82 0.60 4.48 -10.29
N LEU A 83 1.61 4.42 -11.16
CA LEU A 83 1.62 5.16 -12.42
C LEU A 83 0.51 4.62 -13.36
N GLY A 84 -0.10 5.53 -14.13
CA GLY A 84 -1.08 5.15 -15.15
C GLY A 84 -0.44 4.34 -16.29
N PRO A 85 -1.22 3.52 -17.02
CA PRO A 85 -0.68 2.59 -18.01
C PRO A 85 0.10 3.28 -19.14
N LYS A 86 -0.33 4.49 -19.55
CA LYS A 86 0.40 5.30 -20.54
C LYS A 86 1.77 5.77 -20.05
N SER A 87 1.89 6.08 -18.75
CA SER A 87 3.14 6.50 -18.13
C SER A 87 4.09 5.32 -17.97
N VAL A 88 3.58 4.16 -17.54
CA VAL A 88 4.36 2.92 -17.42
C VAL A 88 4.93 2.49 -18.78
N ALA A 89 4.12 2.48 -19.84
CA ALA A 89 4.61 2.14 -21.17
C ALA A 89 5.70 3.10 -21.68
N ARG A 90 5.68 4.37 -21.23
CA ARG A 90 6.73 5.35 -21.56
C ARG A 90 8.00 5.07 -20.78
N THR A 91 7.93 4.83 -19.47
CA THR A 91 9.09 4.51 -18.64
C THR A 91 9.75 3.22 -19.09
N THR A 92 8.99 2.17 -19.40
CA THR A 92 9.56 0.90 -19.91
C THR A 92 10.32 1.10 -21.22
N LYS A 93 9.77 1.87 -22.18
CA LYS A 93 10.48 2.18 -23.43
C LYS A 93 11.78 2.95 -23.19
N LEU A 94 11.77 3.92 -22.27
CA LEU A 94 12.94 4.68 -21.90
C LEU A 94 13.99 3.81 -21.19
N GLU A 95 13.57 2.93 -20.28
CA GLU A 95 14.43 1.98 -19.58
C GLU A 95 15.10 0.98 -20.55
N GLU A 96 14.34 0.47 -21.54
CA GLU A 96 14.90 -0.40 -22.58
C GLU A 96 15.95 0.33 -23.44
N GLN A 97 15.70 1.59 -23.79
CA GLN A 97 16.64 2.40 -24.55
C GLN A 97 17.90 2.71 -23.74
N LEU A 98 17.76 3.07 -22.46
CA LEU A 98 18.87 3.30 -21.56
C LEU A 98 19.69 2.02 -21.32
N GLY A 99 19.03 0.86 -21.18
CA GLY A 99 19.69 -0.44 -21.04
C GLY A 99 20.54 -0.79 -22.28
N LYS A 100 20.00 -0.56 -23.47
CA LYS A 100 20.74 -0.75 -24.75
C LYS A 100 21.93 0.19 -24.84
N ALA A 101 21.75 1.47 -24.51
CA ALA A 101 22.82 2.47 -24.53
C ALA A 101 23.94 2.15 -23.52
N TYR A 102 23.57 1.73 -22.30
CA TYR A 102 24.53 1.33 -21.26
C TYR A 102 25.35 0.10 -21.66
N ALA A 103 24.71 -0.90 -22.28
CA ALA A 103 25.40 -2.10 -22.77
C ALA A 103 26.48 -1.75 -23.83
N VAL A 104 26.14 -0.88 -24.79
CA VAL A 104 27.07 -0.42 -25.83
C VAL A 104 28.20 0.43 -25.22
N ALA A 105 27.89 1.35 -24.29
CA ALA A 105 28.92 2.14 -23.62
C ALA A 105 29.91 1.24 -22.83
N SER A 106 29.39 0.19 -22.18
CA SER A 106 30.22 -0.76 -21.43
C SER A 106 31.15 -1.59 -22.33
N SER A 107 30.72 -1.95 -23.54
CA SER A 107 31.55 -2.69 -24.49
C SER A 107 32.64 -1.80 -25.09
N VAL A 108 32.32 -0.54 -25.42
CA VAL A 108 33.30 0.45 -25.89
C VAL A 108 34.36 0.73 -24.82
N HIS A 109 33.97 0.91 -23.55
CA HIS A 109 34.92 1.12 -22.45
C HIS A 109 35.87 -0.05 -22.20
N LYS A 110 35.38 -1.30 -22.32
CA LYS A 110 36.23 -2.49 -22.23
C LYS A 110 37.22 -2.55 -23.40
N ASN A 111 36.75 -2.20 -24.59
CA ASN A 111 37.56 -2.25 -25.80
C ASN A 111 38.67 -1.18 -25.80
N THR A 112 38.37 0.05 -25.37
CA THR A 112 39.37 1.13 -25.25
C THR A 112 40.43 0.84 -24.19
N LYS A 113 40.04 0.30 -23.02
CA LYS A 113 41.01 -0.15 -22.00
C LYS A 113 41.93 -1.25 -22.53
N CYS A 114 41.38 -2.21 -23.26
CA CYS A 114 42.16 -3.29 -23.89
C CYS A 114 43.18 -2.74 -24.88
N LEU A 115 42.76 -1.82 -25.76
CA LEU A 115 43.65 -1.18 -26.74
C LEU A 115 44.74 -0.34 -26.08
N LEU A 116 44.42 0.43 -25.02
CA LEU A 116 45.41 1.20 -24.26
C LEU A 116 46.43 0.29 -23.56
N SER A 117 46.00 -0.85 -23.00
CA SER A 117 46.90 -1.83 -22.40
C SER A 117 47.84 -2.45 -23.44
N LYS A 118 47.32 -2.81 -24.62
CA LYS A 118 48.14 -3.33 -25.73
C LYS A 118 49.16 -2.30 -26.23
N ARG A 119 48.76 -1.04 -26.40
CA ARG A 119 49.67 0.04 -26.82
C ARG A 119 50.79 0.29 -25.81
N LYS A 120 50.49 0.29 -24.50
CA LYS A 120 51.51 0.44 -23.45
C LYS A 120 52.56 -0.69 -23.46
N LYS A 121 52.16 -1.92 -23.83
CA LYS A 121 53.08 -3.06 -23.95
C LYS A 121 53.99 -3.01 -25.19
N ILE A 122 53.57 -2.32 -26.25
CA ILE A 122 54.37 -2.17 -27.48
C ILE A 122 55.41 -1.05 -27.33
N LEU A 123 55.10 -0.03 -26.52
CA LEU A 123 55.94 1.15 -26.29
C LEU A 123 56.88 1.02 -25.08
N ALA A 124 56.91 -0.13 -24.42
CA ALA A 124 57.79 -0.47 -23.30
C ALA A 124 58.78 -1.54 -23.76
#